data_AF-A0A0V0QJA0-F1
#
_entry.id   AF-A0A0V0QJA0-F1
#
_cell.length_a   1.000
_cell.length_b   1.000
_cell.length_c   1.000
_cell.angle_alpha   90.00
_cell.angle_beta   90.00
_cell.angle_gamma   90.00
#
_symmetry.space_group_name_H-M   'P 1'
#
loop_
_entity.id
_entity.type
_entity.pdbx_description
1 polymer ?
#
loop_
_entity_poly.entity_id
_entity_poly.type
_entity_poly.pdbx_seq_one_letter_code
_entity_poly.pdbx_strand_id
1 'polypeptide(L)'
;MGNECTTCQCDKKGAQMGQVDIDMDSTQQQKPYYQEKQRSDRFEDQNIGNGSLRNKQSLNGSVLNQSQHNNQLQQNQMLQQSYNEQKQSQIDKDAPPFEYAIQIPLQDIQIHETAVIKDIVDKYTPPLEHYEKMKDNGFKAYQIKNTYEYYVGEWLDGKRNGQGKCYYPDGSYYEGFWKDNSPNGQGRKVLPDGTFCQGNFKDGLPHGYVTMNRKDGGEYQGEYYLGKKQGQGVEKTPKGITYKGNFHNDKMHGKGIYQINDKYTYEGEFINDDIEGYGVCTWNNGRIYRGQWKNNKIEGEGEFLWPDQKKYKGAFKQDKFEGYGEFQWPNGIIYRGNWKQGEMDGDGILITQNGEQFKGKWQAGQTIEMKKIENDQE
;
A
#
# COMPACT_ATOMS: atom_id res chain seq x y z
N MET A 1 -40.32 -29.84 -66.08
CA MET A 1 -38.89 -29.75 -66.42
C MET A 1 -38.43 -28.34 -66.07
N GLY A 2 -37.51 -28.22 -65.11
CA GLY A 2 -36.77 -27.00 -64.71
C GLY A 2 -37.59 -25.91 -64.01
N ASN A 3 -37.19 -25.27 -62.91
CA ASN A 3 -35.91 -25.22 -62.21
C ASN A 3 -36.13 -24.91 -60.71
N GLU A 4 -35.21 -25.42 -59.91
CA GLU A 4 -35.04 -25.18 -58.48
C GLU A 4 -34.62 -23.73 -58.18
N CYS A 5 -35.07 -23.19 -57.04
CA CYS A 5 -34.36 -22.15 -56.31
C CYS A 5 -34.28 -22.57 -54.84
N THR A 6 -33.07 -22.94 -54.45
CA THR A 6 -32.70 -23.50 -53.15
C THR A 6 -32.25 -22.37 -52.22
N THR A 7 -32.44 -22.59 -50.91
CA THR A 7 -31.82 -21.93 -49.74
C THR A 7 -32.50 -20.69 -49.10
N CYS A 8 -33.33 -20.98 -48.09
CA CYS A 8 -33.28 -20.30 -46.79
C CYS A 8 -33.71 -21.31 -45.70
N GLN A 9 -32.78 -22.18 -45.31
CA GLN A 9 -32.92 -22.95 -44.06
C GLN A 9 -32.48 -22.04 -42.91
N CYS A 10 -33.43 -21.36 -42.31
CA CYS A 10 -33.30 -20.85 -40.95
C CYS A 10 -33.24 -22.07 -40.02
N ASP A 11 -32.02 -22.53 -39.75
CA ASP A 11 -31.77 -23.62 -38.82
C ASP A 11 -32.24 -23.22 -37.41
N LYS A 12 -33.27 -23.92 -36.96
CA LYS A 12 -33.75 -23.99 -35.58
C LYS A 12 -32.71 -24.64 -34.67
N LYS A 13 -31.55 -24.02 -34.50
CA LYS A 13 -30.64 -24.30 -33.40
C LYS A 13 -30.73 -23.13 -32.44
N GLY A 14 -31.45 -23.33 -31.33
CA GLY A 14 -31.37 -22.43 -30.19
C GLY A 14 -29.90 -22.21 -29.89
N ALA A 15 -29.44 -20.98 -29.98
CA ALA A 15 -28.08 -20.63 -29.63
C ALA A 15 -27.93 -20.96 -28.13
N GLN A 16 -27.29 -22.08 -27.82
CA GLN A 16 -26.64 -22.28 -26.53
C GLN A 16 -25.52 -21.23 -26.47
N MET A 17 -25.88 -19.99 -26.16
CA MET A 17 -24.94 -18.97 -25.74
C MET A 17 -24.57 -19.36 -24.31
N GLY A 18 -23.46 -20.12 -24.22
CA GLY A 18 -22.98 -20.71 -22.98
C GLY A 18 -22.78 -19.67 -21.87
N GLN A 19 -22.69 -20.19 -20.65
CA GLN A 19 -22.42 -19.47 -19.42
C GLN A 19 -21.34 -18.39 -19.64
N VAL A 20 -21.70 -17.13 -19.43
CA VAL A 20 -20.75 -16.01 -19.50
C VAL A 20 -20.12 -15.89 -18.13
N ASP A 21 -19.20 -16.82 -17.83
CA ASP A 21 -18.49 -16.76 -16.57
C ASP A 21 -17.50 -15.60 -16.59
N ILE A 22 -17.62 -14.75 -15.57
CA ILE A 22 -16.46 -14.04 -15.05
C ILE A 22 -15.64 -15.15 -14.41
N ASP A 23 -14.82 -15.86 -15.20
CA ASP A 23 -13.86 -16.86 -14.70
C ASP A 23 -12.85 -16.13 -13.80
N MET A 24 -13.27 -15.82 -12.58
CA MET A 24 -12.46 -15.41 -11.47
C MET A 24 -12.01 -16.72 -10.86
N ASP A 25 -10.86 -17.19 -11.31
CA ASP A 25 -10.14 -18.28 -10.67
C ASP A 25 -10.15 -18.02 -9.15
N SER A 26 -10.92 -18.84 -8.42
CA SER A 26 -11.23 -18.66 -7.00
C SER A 26 -9.99 -18.72 -6.11
N THR A 27 -8.84 -19.08 -6.69
CA THR A 27 -7.51 -19.03 -6.10
C THR A 27 -6.87 -17.64 -6.13
N GLN A 28 -7.39 -16.69 -6.91
CA GLN A 28 -6.83 -15.34 -7.10
C GLN A 28 -7.48 -14.27 -6.21
N GLN A 29 -8.60 -14.59 -5.55
CA GLN A 29 -9.37 -13.68 -4.69
C GLN A 29 -8.96 -13.73 -3.21
N GLN A 30 -8.15 -14.70 -2.81
CA GLN A 30 -7.57 -14.67 -1.47
C GLN A 30 -6.35 -13.77 -1.52
N LYS A 31 -6.42 -12.59 -0.89
CA LYS A 31 -5.21 -11.93 -0.37
C LYS A 31 -4.44 -13.02 0.40
N PRO A 32 -3.25 -13.47 -0.02
CA PRO A 32 -2.51 -14.50 0.71
C PRO A 32 -1.86 -13.96 1.99
N TYR A 33 -2.36 -12.86 2.56
CA TYR A 33 -1.80 -12.24 3.75
C TYR A 33 -2.79 -11.26 4.39
N TYR A 34 -3.26 -11.62 5.59
CA TYR A 34 -3.74 -10.81 6.72
C TYR A 34 -4.50 -11.68 7.74
N GLN A 35 -4.67 -12.97 7.48
CA GLN A 35 -5.05 -13.96 8.48
C GLN A 35 -3.85 -14.80 8.92
N GLU A 36 -2.87 -14.19 9.59
CA GLU A 36 -2.02 -14.91 10.56
C GLU A 36 -1.29 -13.93 11.48
N LYS A 37 -1.79 -13.85 12.73
CA LYS A 37 -1.12 -13.48 14.00
C LYS A 37 -0.01 -12.43 13.89
N GLN A 38 -0.26 -11.20 14.31
CA GLN A 38 0.00 -10.78 15.70
C GLN A 38 1.06 -11.65 16.43
N ARG A 39 2.33 -11.43 16.11
CA ARG A 39 3.36 -11.31 17.13
C ARG A 39 3.91 -9.89 17.04
N SER A 40 3.29 -9.03 17.82
CA SER A 40 3.82 -7.75 18.23
C SER A 40 5.18 -7.95 18.90
N ASP A 41 6.24 -7.42 18.32
CA ASP A 41 7.22 -6.75 19.16
C ASP A 41 6.55 -5.46 19.61
N ARG A 42 6.06 -5.49 20.85
CA ARG A 42 5.34 -4.41 21.50
C ARG A 42 6.23 -3.17 21.53
N PHE A 43 5.86 -2.14 20.79
CA PHE A 43 6.04 -0.77 21.24
C PHE A 43 4.78 -0.42 22.02
N GLU A 44 4.93 -0.17 23.31
CA GLU A 44 3.83 0.01 24.26
C GLU A 44 2.92 1.17 23.86
N ASP A 45 1.62 0.88 23.84
CA ASP A 45 0.53 1.82 23.54
C ASP A 45 0.40 2.89 24.63
N GLN A 46 0.28 4.16 24.21
CA GLN A 46 -0.47 5.16 24.96
C GLN A 46 -1.49 5.86 24.06
N ASN A 47 -2.76 5.74 24.46
CA ASN A 47 -3.98 6.28 23.86
C ASN A 47 -3.99 7.81 23.74
N ILE A 48 -4.28 8.36 22.55
CA ILE A 48 -4.90 9.71 22.43
C ILE A 48 -5.88 9.77 21.24
N GLY A 49 -7.17 9.92 21.59
CA GLY A 49 -8.18 10.87 21.08
C GLY A 49 -8.33 11.17 19.58
N ASN A 50 -9.46 10.75 19.01
CA ASN A 50 -9.98 11.11 17.69
C ASN A 50 -10.33 12.60 17.54
N GLY A 51 -9.97 13.18 16.39
CA GLY A 51 -10.49 14.46 15.89
C GLY A 51 -10.57 14.44 14.36
N SER A 52 -11.80 14.43 13.83
CA SER A 52 -12.10 14.38 12.40
C SER A 52 -12.03 15.78 11.77
N LEU A 53 -11.29 15.94 10.67
CA LEU A 53 -11.48 17.04 9.73
C LEU A 53 -11.35 16.53 8.29
N ARG A 54 -12.46 16.59 7.56
CA ARG A 54 -12.54 16.42 6.10
C ARG A 54 -11.90 17.64 5.43
N ASN A 55 -11.10 17.45 4.40
CA ASN A 55 -10.99 18.43 3.33
C ASN A 55 -10.75 17.77 1.97
N LYS A 56 -11.60 18.17 1.02
CA LYS A 56 -11.52 17.87 -0.40
C LYS A 56 -10.45 18.77 -1.02
N GLN A 57 -9.57 18.24 -1.87
CA GLN A 57 -9.10 18.89 -3.09
C GLN A 57 -8.25 17.93 -3.93
N SER A 58 -8.36 18.08 -5.24
CA SER A 58 -7.89 17.14 -6.24
C SER A 58 -6.51 17.48 -6.79
N LEU A 59 -5.77 16.42 -7.17
CA LEU A 59 -4.87 16.29 -8.32
C LEU A 59 -3.75 17.34 -8.49
N ASN A 60 -2.51 16.95 -8.18
CA ASN A 60 -1.26 17.32 -8.86
C ASN A 60 -0.08 16.44 -8.39
N GLY A 61 -0.17 15.12 -8.60
CA GLY A 61 0.64 14.09 -7.92
C GLY A 61 2.10 13.90 -8.34
N SER A 62 2.65 14.64 -9.31
CA SER A 62 4.06 14.49 -9.74
C SER A 62 4.97 15.61 -9.24
N VAL A 63 4.46 16.84 -9.10
CA VAL A 63 5.22 18.00 -8.58
C VAL A 63 5.14 18.08 -7.04
N LEU A 64 4.08 17.54 -6.45
CA LEU A 64 3.87 17.54 -4.99
C LEU A 64 4.95 16.75 -4.22
N ASN A 65 5.40 15.59 -4.72
CA ASN A 65 6.40 14.75 -4.03
C ASN A 65 7.77 15.42 -3.89
N GLN A 66 8.24 16.17 -4.89
CA GLN A 66 9.49 16.94 -4.78
C GLN A 66 9.30 18.18 -3.89
N SER A 67 8.16 18.86 -3.97
CA SER A 67 7.88 20.03 -3.16
C SER A 67 7.72 19.71 -1.66
N GLN A 68 7.10 18.58 -1.32
CA GLN A 68 6.96 18.12 0.06
C GLN A 68 8.29 17.65 0.64
N HIS A 69 9.09 16.92 -0.16
CA HIS A 69 10.46 16.57 0.22
C HIS A 69 11.34 17.81 0.45
N ASN A 70 11.25 18.82 -0.42
CA ASN A 70 11.98 20.07 -0.27
C ASN A 70 11.52 20.92 0.92
N ASN A 71 10.21 20.99 1.19
CA ASN A 71 9.67 21.68 2.35
C ASN A 71 10.08 20.98 3.66
N GLN A 72 10.14 19.65 3.67
CA GLN A 72 10.59 18.88 4.83
C GLN A 72 12.11 18.95 5.02
N LEU A 73 12.90 19.00 3.94
CA LEU A 73 14.33 19.32 3.99
C LEU A 73 14.56 20.72 4.59
N GLN A 74 13.76 21.72 4.21
CA GLN A 74 13.80 23.05 4.82
C GLN A 74 13.38 23.04 6.29
N GLN A 75 12.35 22.27 6.66
CA GLN A 75 11.94 22.14 8.06
C GLN A 75 13.00 21.40 8.89
N ASN A 76 13.67 20.39 8.32
CA ASN A 76 14.81 19.71 8.92
C ASN A 76 16.02 20.65 9.05
N GLN A 77 16.27 21.51 8.05
CA GLN A 77 17.29 22.56 8.13
C GLN A 77 16.97 23.60 9.21
N MET A 78 15.69 23.98 9.39
CA MET A 78 15.27 24.88 10.47
C MET A 78 15.35 24.22 11.85
N LEU A 79 15.03 22.92 11.97
CA LEU A 79 15.23 22.17 13.22
C LEU A 79 16.71 22.00 13.53
N GLN A 80 17.54 21.77 12.52
CA GLN A 80 18.99 21.69 12.66
C GLN A 80 19.61 23.06 12.97
N GLN A 81 19.07 24.15 12.41
CA GLN A 81 19.45 25.53 12.76
C GLN A 81 19.02 25.88 14.18
N SER A 82 17.78 25.56 14.59
CA SER A 82 17.31 25.74 15.96
C SER A 82 18.15 24.92 16.96
N TYR A 83 18.52 23.69 16.59
CA TYR A 83 19.45 22.87 17.35
C TYR A 83 20.84 23.51 17.45
N ASN A 84 21.37 24.07 16.36
CA ASN A 84 22.66 24.76 16.32
C ASN A 84 22.65 26.10 17.09
N GLU A 85 21.54 26.84 17.07
CA GLU A 85 21.33 28.07 17.84
C GLU A 85 21.21 27.78 19.33
N GLN A 86 20.58 26.66 19.71
CA GLN A 86 20.61 26.14 21.09
C GLN A 86 22.02 25.68 21.48
N LYS A 87 22.77 25.07 20.55
CA LYS A 87 24.18 24.64 20.70
C LYS A 87 25.11 25.76 21.13
N GLN A 88 24.88 26.97 20.62
CA GLN A 88 25.70 28.15 20.94
C GLN A 88 25.50 28.64 22.39
N SER A 89 24.49 28.14 23.11
CA SER A 89 24.13 28.66 24.43
C SER A 89 24.40 27.75 25.63
N GLN A 90 24.55 26.41 25.50
CA GLN A 90 24.64 25.57 26.71
C GLN A 90 25.09 24.07 26.60
N ILE A 91 25.94 23.65 25.66
CA ILE A 91 26.22 22.19 25.46
C ILE A 91 27.41 21.58 26.23
N ASP A 92 28.12 22.32 27.09
CA ASP A 92 29.39 21.81 27.64
C ASP A 92 29.44 21.54 29.17
N LYS A 93 28.37 21.00 29.80
CA LYS A 93 28.41 20.75 31.26
C LYS A 93 28.06 19.39 31.85
N ASP A 94 27.27 18.50 31.23
CA ASP A 94 26.75 17.39 32.03
C ASP A 94 27.12 16.02 31.50
N ALA A 95 28.28 15.51 31.95
CA ALA A 95 28.45 14.07 32.02
C ALA A 95 27.29 13.47 32.84
N PRO A 96 26.77 12.29 32.45
CA PRO A 96 25.74 11.64 33.24
C PRO A 96 26.21 11.43 34.68
N PRO A 97 25.31 11.49 35.67
CA PRO A 97 25.67 11.17 37.04
C PRO A 97 26.23 9.74 37.08
N PHE A 98 27.25 9.50 37.90
CA PHE A 98 27.89 8.18 38.02
C PHE A 98 26.88 7.07 38.35
N GLU A 99 25.79 7.39 39.05
CA GLU A 99 24.69 6.47 39.34
C GLU A 99 23.91 6.02 38.10
N TYR A 100 23.94 6.81 37.02
CA TYR A 100 23.28 6.53 35.75
C TYR A 100 24.21 5.88 34.73
N ALA A 101 25.45 6.38 34.57
CA ALA A 101 26.39 5.80 33.60
C ALA A 101 27.86 5.93 34.02
N ILE A 102 28.68 4.98 33.59
CA ILE A 102 30.11 4.92 33.85
C ILE A 102 30.85 5.22 32.54
N GLN A 103 31.75 6.20 32.56
CA GLN A 103 32.61 6.45 31.42
C GLN A 103 33.58 5.27 31.22
N ILE A 104 33.70 4.78 29.99
CA ILE A 104 34.61 3.71 29.59
C ILE A 104 35.52 4.15 28.43
N PRO A 105 36.67 3.53 28.23
CA PRO A 105 37.44 3.65 26.99
C PRO A 105 36.61 3.22 25.77
N LEU A 106 36.71 3.93 24.64
CA LEU A 106 35.98 3.58 23.41
C LEU A 106 36.28 2.15 22.93
N GLN A 107 37.52 1.69 23.10
CA GLN A 107 37.96 0.34 22.72
C GLN A 107 37.31 -0.77 23.54
N ASP A 108 36.73 -0.45 24.69
CA ASP A 108 36.09 -1.43 25.59
C ASP A 108 34.60 -1.63 25.24
N ILE A 109 34.06 -0.90 24.25
CA ILE A 109 32.71 -1.15 23.73
C ILE A 109 32.70 -2.49 23.00
N GLN A 110 31.94 -3.45 23.52
CA GLN A 110 31.74 -4.74 22.90
C GLN A 110 30.52 -4.71 21.99
N ILE A 111 30.75 -4.61 20.68
CA ILE A 111 29.70 -4.59 19.66
C ILE A 111 29.69 -5.92 18.92
N HIS A 112 28.54 -6.58 18.86
CA HIS A 112 28.33 -7.76 18.02
C HIS A 112 27.77 -7.33 16.65
N GLU A 113 28.58 -6.64 15.84
CA GLU A 113 28.21 -6.29 14.47
C GLU A 113 28.29 -7.53 13.55
N THR A 114 27.18 -7.85 12.88
CA THR A 114 27.14 -8.91 11.87
C THR A 114 27.50 -8.35 10.49
N ALA A 115 28.04 -9.18 9.59
CA ALA A 115 28.35 -8.77 8.22
C ALA A 115 27.11 -8.21 7.47
N VAL A 116 25.91 -8.73 7.77
CA VAL A 116 24.63 -8.27 7.22
C VAL A 116 24.33 -6.83 7.63
N ILE A 117 24.56 -6.49 8.90
CA ILE A 117 24.37 -5.12 9.42
C ILE A 117 25.27 -4.15 8.67
N LYS A 118 26.54 -4.52 8.45
CA LYS A 118 27.51 -3.70 7.73
C LYS A 118 27.11 -3.46 6.27
N ASP A 119 26.76 -4.51 5.53
CA ASP A 119 26.36 -4.39 4.11
C ASP A 119 25.09 -3.53 3.93
N ILE A 120 24.11 -3.66 4.82
CA ILE A 120 22.86 -2.88 4.78
C ILE A 120 23.14 -1.41 5.12
N VAL A 121 23.97 -1.17 6.13
CA VAL A 121 24.42 0.17 6.53
C VAL A 121 25.06 0.87 5.36
N ASP A 122 25.97 0.20 4.65
CA ASP A 122 26.73 0.75 3.52
C ASP A 122 25.85 0.93 2.26
N LYS A 123 24.82 0.08 2.07
CA LYS A 123 23.95 0.10 0.89
C LYS A 123 22.88 1.19 0.93
N TYR A 124 22.24 1.39 2.09
CA TYR A 124 21.03 2.22 2.19
C TYR A 124 21.28 3.58 2.85
N THR A 125 22.50 3.80 3.31
CA THR A 125 22.96 5.09 3.74
C THR A 125 24.43 5.18 3.38
N PRO A 126 24.91 6.25 2.75
CA PRO A 126 26.31 6.62 2.95
C PRO A 126 26.55 6.59 4.48
N PRO A 127 27.75 6.25 4.99
CA PRO A 127 28.04 6.54 6.38
C PRO A 127 27.55 7.96 6.64
N LEU A 128 26.79 8.18 7.72
CA LEU A 128 26.55 9.55 8.16
C LEU A 128 27.95 10.17 8.14
N GLU A 129 28.26 11.06 7.19
CA GLU A 129 29.59 11.71 7.15
C GLU A 129 29.89 12.30 8.53
N HIS A 130 28.81 12.64 9.24
CA HIS A 130 28.76 13.02 10.63
C HIS A 130 29.30 12.00 11.64
N TYR A 131 29.05 10.68 11.52
CA TYR A 131 29.53 9.65 12.46
C TYR A 131 31.00 9.28 12.25
N GLU A 132 31.48 9.23 11.00
CA GLU A 132 32.92 9.13 10.73
C GLU A 132 33.66 10.34 11.34
N LYS A 133 33.08 11.54 11.24
CA LYS A 133 33.55 12.75 11.97
C LYS A 133 33.36 12.67 13.49
N MET A 134 32.44 11.84 14.03
CA MET A 134 32.23 11.70 15.49
C MET A 134 33.40 11.01 16.19
N LYS A 135 34.12 10.10 15.51
CA LYS A 135 35.36 9.51 16.06
C LYS A 135 36.40 10.61 16.35
N ASP A 136 36.39 11.68 15.57
CA ASP A 136 37.29 12.83 15.71
C ASP A 136 36.75 13.93 16.65
N ASN A 137 35.45 13.92 16.95
CA ASN A 137 34.80 14.93 17.82
C ASN A 137 35.05 14.73 19.32
N GLY A 138 35.79 13.69 19.72
CA GLY A 138 36.19 13.48 21.11
C GLY A 138 35.06 13.08 22.07
N PHE A 139 33.93 12.57 21.57
CA PHE A 139 32.85 12.09 22.43
C PHE A 139 33.31 10.92 23.31
N LYS A 140 32.92 10.98 24.58
CA LYS A 140 33.24 9.95 25.56
C LYS A 140 32.22 8.81 25.46
N ALA A 141 32.70 7.58 25.64
CA ALA A 141 31.86 6.40 25.72
C ALA A 141 31.39 6.19 27.17
N TYR A 142 30.13 5.78 27.31
CA TYR A 142 29.50 5.50 28.59
C TYR A 142 28.80 4.15 28.56
N GLN A 143 29.04 3.31 29.56
CA GLN A 143 28.21 2.15 29.86
C GLN A 143 27.07 2.60 30.78
N ILE A 144 25.82 2.39 30.38
CA ILE A 144 24.66 2.77 31.18
C ILE A 144 24.49 1.74 32.31
N LYS A 145 24.48 2.20 33.57
CA LYS A 145 24.44 1.31 34.75
C LYS A 145 23.18 0.46 34.76
N ASN A 146 23.32 -0.76 35.28
CA ASN A 146 22.25 -1.76 35.37
C ASN A 146 21.66 -2.16 34.00
N THR A 147 22.32 -1.77 32.91
CA THR A 147 22.05 -2.22 31.56
C THR A 147 23.37 -2.68 30.94
N TYR A 148 23.29 -3.34 29.78
CA TYR A 148 24.46 -3.58 28.93
C TYR A 148 24.48 -2.62 27.73
N GLU A 149 23.86 -1.44 27.88
CA GLU A 149 23.87 -0.41 26.85
C GLU A 149 25.17 0.40 26.88
N TYR A 150 25.68 0.72 25.70
CA TYR A 150 26.79 1.64 25.52
C TYR A 150 26.34 2.86 24.73
N TYR A 151 26.65 4.05 25.20
CA TYR A 151 26.31 5.31 24.55
C TYR A 151 27.57 6.14 24.26
N VAL A 152 27.66 6.67 23.03
CA VAL A 152 28.69 7.60 22.59
C VAL A 152 27.98 8.81 22.00
N GLY A 153 28.05 9.96 22.65
CA GLY A 153 27.36 11.15 22.17
C GLY A 153 27.28 12.29 23.17
N GLU A 154 26.48 13.28 22.79
CA GLU A 154 26.20 14.50 23.54
C GLU A 154 25.28 14.23 24.75
N TRP A 155 25.44 15.04 25.80
CA TRP A 155 24.64 14.98 27.02
C TRP A 155 24.21 16.39 27.41
N LEU A 156 23.01 16.50 27.98
CA LEU A 156 22.48 17.73 28.57
C LEU A 156 21.70 17.35 29.83
N ASP A 157 22.00 17.98 30.97
CA ASP A 157 21.41 17.69 32.27
C ASP A 157 21.43 16.19 32.64
N GLY A 158 22.53 15.51 32.31
CA GLY A 158 22.72 14.08 32.57
C GLY A 158 21.83 13.15 31.75
N LYS A 159 21.18 13.66 30.69
CA LYS A 159 20.39 12.88 29.73
C LYS A 159 21.00 12.92 28.33
N ARG A 160 20.86 11.83 27.57
CA ARG A 160 21.23 11.76 26.15
C ARG A 160 20.45 12.83 25.40
N ASN A 161 21.18 13.76 24.81
CA ASN A 161 20.62 14.90 24.09
C ASN A 161 21.56 15.25 22.95
N GLY A 162 21.01 15.72 21.84
CA GLY A 162 21.84 16.00 20.68
C GLY A 162 22.25 14.75 19.95
N GLN A 163 23.46 14.70 19.41
CA GLN A 163 23.86 13.61 18.54
C GLN A 163 24.53 12.50 19.32
N GLY A 164 24.20 11.25 18.99
CA GLY A 164 24.88 10.11 19.57
C GLY A 164 24.46 8.77 19.00
N LYS A 165 25.22 7.75 19.38
CA LYS A 165 25.00 6.35 19.05
C LYS A 165 24.85 5.54 20.32
N CYS A 166 23.80 4.74 20.39
CA CYS A 166 23.53 3.81 21.48
C CYS A 166 23.54 2.39 20.94
N TYR A 167 24.36 1.53 21.54
CA TYR A 167 24.40 0.09 21.32
C TYR A 167 23.61 -0.58 22.43
N TYR A 168 22.73 -1.51 22.05
CA TYR A 168 21.83 -2.20 22.98
C TYR A 168 22.30 -3.65 23.23
N PRO A 169 21.87 -4.27 24.35
CA PRO A 169 22.28 -5.62 24.72
C PRO A 169 21.89 -6.71 23.71
N ASP A 170 20.83 -6.48 22.94
CA ASP A 170 20.34 -7.39 21.92
C ASP A 170 21.20 -7.36 20.63
N GLY A 171 22.16 -6.43 20.53
CA GLY A 171 22.97 -6.19 19.34
C GLY A 171 22.37 -5.16 18.39
N SER A 172 21.18 -4.63 18.69
CA SER A 172 20.64 -3.49 17.95
C SER A 172 21.42 -2.21 18.29
N TYR A 173 21.29 -1.20 17.44
CA TYR A 173 21.78 0.13 17.76
C TYR A 173 20.86 1.21 17.19
N TYR A 174 20.94 2.38 17.78
CA TYR A 174 20.41 3.62 17.22
C TYR A 174 21.55 4.62 17.08
N GLU A 175 21.58 5.34 15.97
CA GLU A 175 22.44 6.50 15.77
C GLU A 175 21.63 7.65 15.19
N GLY A 176 21.85 8.86 15.70
CA GLY A 176 21.08 10.03 15.29
C GLY A 176 20.94 11.05 16.40
N PHE A 177 19.88 11.83 16.31
CA PHE A 177 19.54 12.84 17.30
C PHE A 177 18.75 12.25 18.48
N TRP A 178 19.01 12.81 19.65
CA TRP A 178 18.46 12.43 20.93
C TRP A 178 17.87 13.67 21.59
N LYS A 179 16.80 13.45 22.35
CA LYS A 179 16.25 14.43 23.27
C LYS A 179 15.77 13.70 24.51
N ASP A 180 16.18 14.15 25.68
CA ASP A 180 15.71 13.62 26.97
C ASP A 180 15.78 12.08 27.06
N ASN A 181 16.90 11.47 26.66
CA ASN A 181 17.11 10.02 26.61
C ASN A 181 16.36 9.24 25.52
N SER A 182 15.66 9.90 24.61
CA SER A 182 14.89 9.25 23.53
C SER A 182 15.38 9.66 22.15
N PRO A 183 15.40 8.75 21.15
CA PRO A 183 15.57 9.09 19.75
C PRO A 183 14.58 10.18 19.30
N ASN A 184 15.08 11.30 18.79
CA ASN A 184 14.26 12.46 18.45
C ASN A 184 14.94 13.28 17.35
N GLY A 185 14.30 13.42 16.19
CA GLY A 185 14.89 13.96 14.97
C GLY A 185 15.43 12.88 14.03
N GLN A 186 16.35 13.25 13.15
CA GLN A 186 16.91 12.34 12.15
C GLN A 186 17.76 11.25 12.79
N GLY A 187 17.59 10.00 12.35
CA GLY A 187 18.43 8.91 12.80
C GLY A 187 18.19 7.61 12.05
N ARG A 188 18.84 6.56 12.55
CA ARG A 188 18.77 5.20 12.04
C ARG A 188 18.78 4.23 13.21
N LYS A 189 17.81 3.32 13.23
CA LYS A 189 17.76 2.17 14.13
C LYS A 189 18.01 0.91 13.31
N VAL A 190 18.95 0.07 13.73
CA VAL A 190 19.24 -1.22 13.11
C VAL A 190 19.08 -2.33 14.14
N LEU A 191 18.36 -3.38 13.78
CA LEU A 191 18.12 -4.57 14.60
C LEU A 191 19.16 -5.66 14.29
N PRO A 192 19.35 -6.65 15.18
CA PRO A 192 20.36 -7.70 15.02
C PRO A 192 20.14 -8.57 13.77
N ASP A 193 18.89 -8.63 13.31
CA ASP A 193 18.47 -9.40 12.15
C ASP A 193 18.65 -8.66 10.80
N GLY A 194 19.21 -7.45 10.83
CA GLY A 194 19.42 -6.59 9.66
C GLY A 194 18.22 -5.70 9.31
N THR A 195 17.07 -5.85 9.98
CA THR A 195 15.96 -4.91 9.84
C THR A 195 16.43 -3.52 10.26
N PHE A 196 16.13 -2.50 9.45
CA PHE A 196 16.45 -1.13 9.81
C PHE A 196 15.33 -0.15 9.47
N CYS A 197 15.32 0.92 10.25
CA CYS A 197 14.45 2.07 10.12
C CYS A 197 15.30 3.33 10.08
N GLN A 198 15.13 4.17 9.06
CA GLN A 198 15.87 5.42 8.91
C GLN A 198 14.93 6.56 8.54
N GLY A 199 15.12 7.71 9.16
CA GLY A 199 14.34 8.91 8.90
C GLY A 199 14.16 9.71 10.17
N ASN A 200 13.02 10.40 10.29
CA ASN A 200 12.69 11.15 11.49
C ASN A 200 12.13 10.22 12.59
N PHE A 201 12.48 10.56 13.83
CA PHE A 201 12.00 9.93 15.06
C PHE A 201 11.40 10.99 15.98
N LYS A 202 10.44 10.59 16.80
CA LYS A 202 9.91 11.40 17.88
C LYS A 202 9.65 10.48 19.07
N ASP A 203 10.27 10.80 20.20
CA ASP A 203 10.12 10.06 21.45
C ASP A 203 10.39 8.55 21.29
N GLY A 204 11.41 8.20 20.50
CA GLY A 204 11.78 6.82 20.22
C GLY A 204 11.04 6.16 19.06
N LEU A 205 9.98 6.77 18.55
CA LEU A 205 9.11 6.19 17.53
C LEU A 205 9.37 6.81 16.15
N PRO A 206 9.27 6.02 15.05
CA PRO A 206 9.24 6.55 13.69
C PRO A 206 8.20 7.68 13.54
N HIS A 207 8.60 8.79 12.93
CA HIS A 207 7.74 9.97 12.75
C HIS A 207 8.14 10.72 11.48
N GLY A 208 7.19 11.34 10.78
CA GLY A 208 7.47 11.98 9.49
C GLY A 208 7.92 10.95 8.46
N TYR A 209 8.79 11.34 7.52
CA TYR A 209 9.19 10.45 6.45
C TYR A 209 10.26 9.45 6.91
N VAL A 210 10.03 8.17 6.63
CA VAL A 210 10.88 7.06 7.04
C VAL A 210 11.01 6.03 5.93
N THR A 211 12.21 5.48 5.79
CA THR A 211 12.52 4.30 5.00
C THR A 211 12.81 3.13 5.93
N MET A 212 12.22 1.98 5.64
CA MET A 212 12.32 0.74 6.39
C MET A 212 12.66 -0.40 5.44
N ASN A 213 13.64 -1.22 5.80
CA ASN A 213 13.81 -2.55 5.22
C ASN A 213 13.73 -3.58 6.34
N ARG A 214 12.96 -4.64 6.09
CA ARG A 214 12.73 -5.73 7.03
C ARG A 214 13.58 -6.93 6.66
N LYS A 215 13.90 -7.76 7.65
CA LYS A 215 14.63 -9.03 7.47
C LYS A 215 14.07 -9.93 6.37
N ASP A 216 12.75 -9.95 6.21
CA ASP A 216 12.07 -10.78 5.22
C ASP A 216 12.25 -10.26 3.78
N GLY A 217 12.82 -9.07 3.59
CA GLY A 217 12.93 -8.36 2.31
C GLY A 217 11.80 -7.35 2.07
N GLY A 218 10.90 -7.16 3.04
CA GLY A 218 9.85 -6.16 2.95
C GLY A 218 10.39 -4.74 3.05
N GLU A 219 9.97 -3.87 2.14
CA GLU A 219 10.39 -2.47 2.08
C GLU A 219 9.21 -1.57 2.39
N TYR A 220 9.44 -0.48 3.11
CA TYR A 220 8.49 0.61 3.22
C TYR A 220 9.22 1.95 3.11
N GLN A 221 8.61 2.89 2.40
CA GLN A 221 9.07 4.26 2.31
C GLN A 221 7.86 5.19 2.33
N GLY A 222 7.73 6.03 3.35
CA GLY A 222 6.56 6.89 3.49
C GLY A 222 6.46 7.57 4.84
N GLU A 223 5.31 8.18 5.08
CA GLU A 223 5.06 8.94 6.30
C GLU A 223 4.67 8.03 7.48
N TYR A 224 5.16 8.40 8.66
CA TYR A 224 4.83 7.81 9.94
C TYR A 224 4.29 8.88 10.89
N TYR A 225 3.37 8.50 11.76
CA TYR A 225 2.95 9.31 12.89
C TYR A 225 3.02 8.45 14.16
N LEU A 226 4.02 8.73 14.99
CA LEU A 226 4.22 8.06 16.29
C LEU A 226 4.21 6.53 16.15
N GLY A 227 5.05 6.02 15.25
CA GLY A 227 5.28 4.59 15.05
C GLY A 227 4.32 3.89 14.11
N LYS A 228 3.25 4.56 13.65
CA LYS A 228 2.29 4.00 12.68
C LYS A 228 2.43 4.64 11.31
N LYS A 229 2.34 3.86 10.23
CA LYS A 229 2.27 4.40 8.87
C LYS A 229 1.03 5.28 8.75
N GLN A 230 1.22 6.44 8.15
CA GLN A 230 0.23 7.48 7.97
C GLN A 230 0.49 8.15 6.61
N GLY A 231 -0.47 8.89 6.05
CA GLY A 231 -0.20 9.71 4.87
C GLY A 231 0.27 8.91 3.67
N GLN A 232 1.11 9.47 2.80
CA GLN A 232 1.57 8.80 1.59
C GLN A 232 2.70 7.80 1.90
N GLY A 233 2.66 6.65 1.24
CA GLY A 233 3.75 5.67 1.32
C GLY A 233 3.75 4.65 0.19
N VAL A 234 4.88 3.96 0.08
CA VAL A 234 5.10 2.81 -0.79
C VAL A 234 5.52 1.64 0.08
N GLU A 235 4.80 0.53 -0.01
CA GLU A 235 5.16 -0.73 0.63
C GLU A 235 5.40 -1.80 -0.43
N LYS A 236 6.51 -2.53 -0.31
CA LYS A 236 6.77 -3.74 -1.07
C LYS A 236 6.91 -4.92 -0.12
N THR A 237 6.29 -6.02 -0.45
CA THR A 237 6.42 -7.27 0.30
C THR A 237 7.40 -8.21 -0.40
N PRO A 238 8.01 -9.15 0.33
CA PRO A 238 8.86 -10.19 -0.28
C PRO A 238 8.11 -11.09 -1.27
N LYS A 239 6.77 -11.14 -1.17
CA LYS A 239 5.87 -11.87 -2.07
C LYS A 239 5.57 -11.11 -3.38
N GLY A 240 6.25 -9.98 -3.59
CA GLY A 240 6.12 -9.12 -4.77
C GLY A 240 4.80 -8.36 -4.87
N ILE A 241 4.09 -8.22 -3.74
CA ILE A 241 2.98 -7.24 -3.64
C ILE A 241 3.59 -5.86 -3.43
N THR A 242 3.13 -4.87 -4.20
CA THR A 242 3.46 -3.46 -4.05
C THR A 242 2.18 -2.66 -3.81
N TYR A 243 2.16 -1.83 -2.78
CA TYR A 243 1.14 -0.81 -2.59
C TYR A 243 1.77 0.58 -2.61
N LYS A 244 1.14 1.51 -3.32
CA LYS A 244 1.50 2.93 -3.34
C LYS A 244 0.24 3.75 -3.15
N GLY A 245 0.11 4.44 -2.03
CA GLY A 245 -1.09 5.21 -1.72
C GLY A 245 -1.09 5.79 -0.32
N ASN A 246 -2.29 6.11 0.19
CA ASN A 246 -2.40 6.61 1.55
C ASN A 246 -2.47 5.47 2.57
N PHE A 247 -1.89 5.72 3.74
CA PHE A 247 -1.99 4.91 4.93
C PHE A 247 -2.71 5.68 6.03
N HIS A 248 -3.45 4.96 6.85
CA HIS A 248 -4.01 5.47 8.09
C HIS A 248 -3.90 4.41 9.17
N ASN A 249 -3.13 4.69 10.22
CA ASN A 249 -2.87 3.75 11.31
C ASN A 249 -2.42 2.37 10.80
N ASP A 250 -1.35 2.34 10.01
CA ASP A 250 -0.76 1.13 9.40
C ASP A 250 -1.56 0.46 8.28
N LYS A 251 -2.79 0.92 8.01
CA LYS A 251 -3.68 0.32 7.01
C LYS A 251 -3.71 1.11 5.71
N MET A 252 -3.83 0.42 4.58
CA MET A 252 -4.12 1.08 3.30
C MET A 252 -5.46 1.80 3.40
N HIS A 253 -5.50 3.06 2.97
CA HIS A 253 -6.67 3.92 3.11
C HIS A 253 -6.72 4.94 1.97
N GLY A 254 -7.90 5.49 1.68
CA GLY A 254 -8.06 6.50 0.63
C GLY A 254 -7.64 5.97 -0.74
N LYS A 255 -7.01 6.80 -1.57
CA LYS A 255 -6.59 6.39 -2.92
C LYS A 255 -5.24 5.69 -2.90
N GLY A 256 -5.09 4.65 -3.71
CA GLY A 256 -3.83 3.96 -3.92
C GLY A 256 -3.81 3.06 -5.16
N ILE A 257 -2.63 2.52 -5.43
CA ILE A 257 -2.34 1.53 -6.47
C ILE A 257 -1.83 0.30 -5.75
N TYR A 258 -2.48 -0.83 -5.96
CA TYR A 258 -2.11 -2.15 -5.45
C TYR A 258 -1.76 -3.06 -6.62
N GLN A 259 -0.55 -3.57 -6.61
CA GLN A 259 -0.03 -4.47 -7.65
C GLN A 259 0.43 -5.77 -6.98
N ILE A 260 0.02 -6.90 -7.53
CA ILE A 260 0.49 -8.22 -7.08
C ILE A 260 1.32 -8.88 -8.16
N ASN A 261 2.65 -8.77 -8.02
CA ASN A 261 3.61 -9.18 -9.04
C ASN A 261 3.19 -8.62 -10.41
N ASP A 262 3.24 -9.47 -11.44
CA ASP A 262 2.74 -9.18 -12.79
C ASP A 262 1.40 -9.88 -13.04
N LYS A 263 0.55 -10.07 -12.02
CA LYS A 263 -0.76 -10.74 -12.16
C LYS A 263 -1.90 -9.75 -12.41
N TYR A 264 -2.03 -8.74 -11.55
CA TYR A 264 -2.97 -7.64 -11.77
C TYR A 264 -2.55 -6.38 -11.01
N THR A 265 -3.08 -5.26 -11.47
CA THR A 265 -2.95 -3.94 -10.85
C THR A 265 -4.35 -3.38 -10.60
N TYR A 266 -4.62 -2.99 -9.36
CA TYR A 266 -5.80 -2.23 -8.97
C TYR A 266 -5.42 -0.78 -8.65
N GLU A 267 -6.14 0.18 -9.21
CA GLU A 267 -6.05 1.59 -8.87
C GLU A 267 -7.43 2.09 -8.43
N GLY A 268 -7.55 2.57 -7.20
CA GLY A 268 -8.83 3.02 -6.68
C GLY A 268 -8.81 3.34 -5.19
N GLU A 269 -9.98 3.21 -4.57
CA GLU A 269 -10.19 3.53 -3.16
C GLU A 269 -9.99 2.31 -2.25
N PHE A 270 -9.55 2.60 -1.02
CA PHE A 270 -9.27 1.66 0.05
C PHE A 270 -9.84 2.18 1.38
N ILE A 271 -10.36 1.28 2.20
CA ILE A 271 -10.77 1.57 3.58
C ILE A 271 -10.26 0.44 4.47
N ASN A 272 -9.30 0.74 5.35
CA ASN A 272 -8.78 -0.20 6.34
C ASN A 272 -8.28 -1.50 5.72
N ASP A 273 -7.41 -1.38 4.72
CA ASP A 273 -6.87 -2.46 3.87
C ASP A 273 -7.82 -3.01 2.81
N ASP A 274 -9.13 -2.79 2.92
CA ASP A 274 -10.09 -3.32 1.96
C ASP A 274 -10.25 -2.43 0.75
N ILE A 275 -10.29 -3.04 -0.43
CA ILE A 275 -10.68 -2.40 -1.69
C ILE A 275 -12.16 -2.04 -1.57
N GLU A 276 -12.46 -0.76 -1.75
CA GLU A 276 -13.78 -0.16 -1.55
C GLU A 276 -14.02 0.96 -2.57
N GLY A 277 -15.27 1.38 -2.75
CA GLY A 277 -15.59 2.55 -3.59
C GLY A 277 -15.34 2.30 -5.08
N TYR A 278 -14.89 3.31 -5.83
CA TYR A 278 -14.63 3.16 -7.26
C TYR A 278 -13.17 2.81 -7.54
N GLY A 279 -12.93 1.91 -8.49
CA GLY A 279 -11.58 1.57 -8.92
C GLY A 279 -11.51 0.82 -10.25
N VAL A 280 -10.29 0.72 -10.76
CA VAL A 280 -9.93 0.05 -12.01
C VAL A 280 -9.00 -1.10 -11.71
N CYS A 281 -9.37 -2.32 -12.11
CA CYS A 281 -8.49 -3.49 -12.06
C CYS A 281 -8.08 -3.87 -13.48
N THR A 282 -6.78 -4.04 -13.71
CA THR A 282 -6.19 -4.51 -14.96
C THR A 282 -5.46 -5.82 -14.69
N TRP A 283 -5.88 -6.90 -15.34
CA TRP A 283 -5.22 -8.20 -15.24
C TRP A 283 -4.17 -8.35 -16.34
N ASN A 284 -3.15 -9.17 -16.08
CA ASN A 284 -2.06 -9.43 -17.01
C ASN A 284 -2.49 -10.14 -18.30
N ASN A 285 -3.62 -10.84 -18.26
CA ASN A 285 -4.24 -11.44 -19.43
C ASN A 285 -4.96 -10.40 -20.31
N GLY A 286 -4.99 -9.12 -19.92
CA GLY A 286 -5.61 -8.02 -20.65
C GLY A 286 -7.08 -7.77 -20.29
N ARG A 287 -7.67 -8.51 -19.33
CA ARG A 287 -8.99 -8.17 -18.79
C ARG A 287 -8.91 -6.84 -18.04
N ILE A 288 -9.99 -6.06 -18.08
CA ILE A 288 -10.10 -4.79 -17.38
C ILE A 288 -11.48 -4.68 -16.75
N TYR A 289 -11.54 -4.26 -15.48
CA TYR A 289 -12.78 -3.90 -14.80
C TYR A 289 -12.67 -2.46 -14.34
N ARG A 290 -13.76 -1.70 -14.50
CA ARG A 290 -13.88 -0.30 -14.04
C ARG A 290 -15.24 -0.13 -13.40
N GLY A 291 -15.28 0.11 -12.09
CA GLY A 291 -16.56 0.22 -11.42
C GLY A 291 -16.45 0.21 -9.91
N GLN A 292 -17.56 -0.12 -9.29
CA GLN A 292 -17.74 -0.12 -7.85
C GLN A 292 -17.22 -1.43 -7.21
N TRP A 293 -16.63 -1.27 -6.04
CA TRP A 293 -16.06 -2.32 -5.22
C TRP A 293 -16.60 -2.21 -3.80
N LYS A 294 -16.75 -3.36 -3.14
CA LYS A 294 -17.15 -3.46 -1.74
C LYS A 294 -16.55 -4.70 -1.09
N ASN A 295 -15.91 -4.54 0.07
CA ASN A 295 -15.25 -5.63 0.80
C ASN A 295 -14.35 -6.51 -0.09
N ASN A 296 -13.52 -5.89 -0.95
CA ASN A 296 -12.66 -6.55 -1.92
C ASN A 296 -13.36 -7.32 -3.05
N LYS A 297 -14.67 -7.11 -3.26
CA LYS A 297 -15.44 -7.71 -4.35
C LYS A 297 -15.96 -6.66 -5.32
N ILE A 298 -16.15 -7.05 -6.56
CA ILE A 298 -16.87 -6.25 -7.54
C ILE A 298 -18.36 -6.21 -7.14
N GLU A 299 -18.91 -5.01 -6.94
CA GLU A 299 -20.25 -4.80 -6.39
C GLU A 299 -20.81 -3.47 -6.89
N GLY A 300 -22.05 -3.44 -7.37
CA GLY A 300 -22.69 -2.23 -7.92
C GLY A 300 -22.42 -2.06 -9.41
N GLU A 301 -22.45 -0.83 -9.92
CA GLU A 301 -22.33 -0.57 -11.37
C GLU A 301 -20.87 -0.62 -11.84
N GLY A 302 -20.65 -1.21 -13.02
CA GLY A 302 -19.33 -1.25 -13.63
C GLY A 302 -19.31 -1.67 -15.09
N GLU A 303 -18.10 -1.69 -15.64
CA GLU A 303 -17.78 -2.14 -16.98
C GLU A 303 -16.65 -3.18 -16.92
N PHE A 304 -16.85 -4.33 -17.56
CA PHE A 304 -15.85 -5.38 -17.70
C PHE A 304 -15.51 -5.56 -19.18
N LEU A 305 -14.22 -5.57 -19.49
CA LEU A 305 -13.67 -5.69 -20.83
C LEU A 305 -12.77 -6.93 -20.88
N TRP A 306 -12.93 -7.74 -21.92
CA TRP A 306 -12.07 -8.88 -22.18
C TRP A 306 -11.16 -8.61 -23.38
N PRO A 307 -9.99 -9.29 -23.46
CA PRO A 307 -9.06 -9.15 -24.58
C PRO A 307 -9.67 -9.56 -25.93
N ASP A 308 -10.63 -10.48 -25.91
CA ASP A 308 -11.34 -10.95 -27.10
C ASP A 308 -12.44 -9.97 -27.58
N GLN A 309 -12.46 -8.75 -27.04
CA GLN A 309 -13.43 -7.69 -27.33
C GLN A 309 -14.84 -7.96 -26.79
N LYS A 310 -15.05 -8.99 -25.96
CA LYS A 310 -16.28 -9.03 -25.14
C LYS A 310 -16.31 -7.82 -24.22
N LYS A 311 -17.52 -7.38 -23.92
CA LYS A 311 -17.76 -6.27 -23.00
C LYS A 311 -19.06 -6.49 -22.25
N TYR A 312 -19.06 -6.16 -20.96
CA TYR A 312 -20.23 -6.11 -20.12
C TYR A 312 -20.30 -4.73 -19.47
N LYS A 313 -21.49 -4.13 -19.42
CA LYS A 313 -21.75 -2.91 -18.67
C LYS A 313 -23.08 -3.05 -17.93
N GLY A 314 -23.04 -2.98 -16.61
CA GLY A 314 -24.24 -3.12 -15.78
C GLY A 314 -23.91 -3.36 -14.32
N ALA A 315 -24.89 -3.89 -13.61
CA ALA A 315 -24.78 -4.14 -12.18
C ALA A 315 -24.08 -5.47 -11.87
N PHE A 316 -23.36 -5.46 -10.74
CA PHE A 316 -22.63 -6.59 -10.19
C PHE A 316 -23.01 -6.82 -8.74
N LYS A 317 -22.93 -8.08 -8.31
CA LYS A 317 -23.08 -8.47 -6.91
C LYS A 317 -22.17 -9.64 -6.59
N GLN A 318 -21.31 -9.48 -5.60
CA GLN A 318 -20.34 -10.50 -5.19
C GLN A 318 -19.60 -11.13 -6.38
N ASP A 319 -19.00 -10.28 -7.22
CA ASP A 319 -18.18 -10.69 -8.37
C ASP A 319 -18.94 -11.30 -9.55
N LYS A 320 -20.28 -11.22 -9.56
CA LYS A 320 -21.14 -11.75 -10.64
C LYS A 320 -21.99 -10.66 -11.27
N PHE A 321 -22.32 -10.80 -12.55
CA PHE A 321 -23.36 -9.97 -13.17
C PHE A 321 -24.69 -10.20 -12.45
N GLU A 322 -25.40 -9.12 -12.14
CA GLU A 322 -26.65 -9.15 -11.39
C GLU A 322 -27.51 -7.95 -11.79
N GLY A 323 -28.83 -8.12 -11.88
CA GLY A 323 -29.72 -7.03 -12.29
C GLY A 323 -29.58 -6.68 -13.77
N TYR A 324 -29.90 -5.45 -14.15
CA TYR A 324 -29.88 -5.05 -15.56
C TYR A 324 -28.45 -4.80 -16.08
N GLY A 325 -28.15 -5.28 -17.28
CA GLY A 325 -26.87 -5.04 -17.93
C GLY A 325 -26.88 -5.29 -19.44
N GLU A 326 -25.88 -4.72 -20.11
CA GLU A 326 -25.59 -4.88 -21.53
C GLU A 326 -24.34 -5.76 -21.70
N PHE A 327 -24.46 -6.86 -22.44
CA PHE A 327 -23.34 -7.69 -22.84
C PHE A 327 -23.17 -7.63 -24.36
N GLN A 328 -21.95 -7.34 -24.81
CA GLN A 328 -21.56 -7.32 -26.21
C GLN A 328 -20.58 -8.46 -26.49
N TRP A 329 -20.91 -9.29 -27.48
CA TRP A 329 -20.01 -10.31 -28.00
C TRP A 329 -19.07 -9.76 -29.07
N PRO A 330 -17.92 -10.41 -29.33
CA PRO A 330 -16.93 -9.94 -30.29
C PRO A 330 -17.48 -9.85 -31.72
N ASN A 331 -18.50 -10.65 -32.00
CA ASN A 331 -19.17 -10.70 -33.28
C ASN A 331 -20.18 -9.55 -33.47
N GLY A 332 -20.34 -8.63 -32.51
CA GLY A 332 -21.25 -7.48 -32.59
C GLY A 332 -22.68 -7.76 -32.12
N ILE A 333 -23.01 -8.98 -31.71
CA ILE A 333 -24.29 -9.26 -31.04
C ILE A 333 -24.30 -8.56 -29.68
N ILE A 334 -25.44 -8.01 -29.29
CA ILE A 334 -25.63 -7.34 -28.00
C ILE A 334 -26.85 -7.94 -27.30
N TYR A 335 -26.73 -8.21 -26.01
CA TYR A 335 -27.84 -8.54 -25.12
C TYR A 335 -28.03 -7.41 -24.11
N ARG A 336 -29.26 -6.92 -23.97
CA ARG A 336 -29.67 -5.93 -22.96
C ARG A 336 -30.79 -6.51 -22.13
N GLY A 337 -30.52 -6.84 -20.88
CA GLY A 337 -31.53 -7.48 -20.06
C GLY A 337 -31.08 -7.75 -18.64
N ASN A 338 -31.88 -8.55 -17.95
CA ASN A 338 -31.63 -8.91 -16.56
C ASN A 338 -30.64 -10.08 -16.45
N TRP A 339 -29.86 -10.05 -15.39
CA TRP A 339 -28.83 -11.01 -15.04
C TRP A 339 -29.05 -11.47 -13.61
N LYS A 340 -28.73 -12.73 -13.34
CA LYS A 340 -28.78 -13.31 -12.01
C LYS A 340 -27.65 -14.31 -11.87
N GLN A 341 -26.78 -14.11 -10.87
CA GLN A 341 -25.66 -15.01 -10.62
C GLN A 341 -24.74 -15.25 -11.85
N GLY A 342 -24.56 -14.23 -12.70
CA GLY A 342 -23.72 -14.32 -13.91
C GLY A 342 -24.44 -14.87 -15.14
N GLU A 343 -25.71 -15.25 -15.03
CA GLU A 343 -26.49 -15.80 -16.15
C GLU A 343 -27.58 -14.82 -16.60
N MET A 344 -27.88 -14.80 -17.90
CA MET A 344 -29.06 -14.09 -18.41
C MET A 344 -30.33 -14.68 -17.77
N ASP A 345 -31.17 -13.84 -17.17
CA ASP A 345 -32.35 -14.28 -16.40
C ASP A 345 -33.43 -13.19 -16.45
N GLY A 346 -34.69 -13.53 -16.72
CA GLY A 346 -35.78 -12.56 -16.86
C GLY A 346 -35.91 -11.96 -18.26
N ASP A 347 -36.51 -10.78 -18.37
CA ASP A 347 -36.75 -10.13 -19.67
C ASP A 347 -35.48 -9.47 -20.24
N GLY A 348 -35.34 -9.51 -21.56
CA GLY A 348 -34.23 -8.88 -22.28
C GLY A 348 -34.49 -8.65 -23.78
N ILE A 349 -33.56 -7.93 -24.41
CA ILE A 349 -33.52 -7.65 -25.85
C ILE A 349 -32.18 -8.14 -26.39
N LEU A 350 -32.23 -9.01 -27.40
CA LEU A 350 -31.07 -9.42 -28.19
C LEU A 350 -31.03 -8.61 -29.49
N ILE A 351 -29.89 -8.00 -29.80
CA ILE A 351 -29.64 -7.22 -31.01
C ILE A 351 -28.62 -7.99 -31.85
N THR A 352 -28.99 -8.34 -33.08
CA THR A 352 -28.10 -9.06 -34.00
C THR A 352 -27.05 -8.14 -34.59
N GLN A 353 -26.09 -8.72 -35.31
CA GLN A 353 -25.04 -7.98 -36.03
C GLN A 353 -25.60 -6.96 -37.03
N ASN A 354 -26.79 -7.24 -37.58
CA ASN A 354 -27.47 -6.40 -38.56
C ASN A 354 -28.42 -5.37 -37.89
N GLY A 355 -28.45 -5.31 -36.55
CA GLY A 355 -29.32 -4.40 -35.80
C GLY A 355 -30.75 -4.89 -35.60
N GLU A 356 -31.10 -6.12 -36.01
CA GLU A 356 -32.42 -6.68 -35.74
C GLU A 356 -32.59 -6.95 -34.24
N GLN A 357 -33.74 -6.57 -33.68
CA GLN A 357 -34.00 -6.71 -32.26
C GLN A 357 -35.00 -7.83 -31.98
N PHE A 358 -34.73 -8.59 -30.92
CA PHE A 358 -35.57 -9.69 -30.47
C PHE A 358 -35.84 -9.53 -28.97
N LYS A 359 -37.10 -9.37 -28.59
CA LYS A 359 -37.50 -9.42 -27.18
C LYS A 359 -37.61 -10.87 -26.76
N GLY A 360 -37.08 -11.22 -25.60
CA GLY A 360 -37.19 -12.57 -25.07
C GLY A 360 -37.29 -12.64 -23.55
N LYS A 361 -37.47 -13.86 -23.06
CA LYS A 361 -37.43 -14.22 -21.65
C LYS A 361 -36.40 -15.31 -21.43
N TRP A 362 -35.50 -15.11 -20.47
CA TRP A 362 -34.43 -16.04 -20.13
C TRP A 362 -34.65 -16.64 -18.75
N GLN A 363 -34.13 -17.85 -18.55
CA GLN A 363 -34.01 -18.49 -17.25
C GLN A 363 -32.73 -19.32 -17.23
N ALA A 364 -31.87 -19.05 -16.25
CA ALA A 364 -30.58 -19.74 -16.10
C ALA A 364 -29.76 -19.78 -17.41
N GLY A 365 -29.63 -18.63 -18.08
CA GLY A 365 -28.90 -18.47 -19.34
C GLY A 365 -29.62 -18.98 -20.58
N GLN A 366 -30.74 -19.70 -20.44
CA GLN A 366 -31.47 -20.28 -21.58
C GLN A 366 -32.65 -19.41 -21.99
N THR A 367 -32.86 -19.28 -23.31
CA THR A 367 -34.01 -18.56 -23.86
C THR A 367 -35.27 -19.43 -23.75
N ILE A 368 -36.31 -18.94 -23.08
CA ILE A 368 -37.62 -19.58 -22.97
C ILE A 368 -38.54 -19.14 -24.11
N GLU A 369 -38.57 -17.85 -24.39
CA GLU A 369 -39.40 -17.24 -25.43
C GLU A 369 -38.60 -16.16 -26.14
N MET A 370 -38.80 -16.01 -27.45
CA MET A 370 -38.18 -14.95 -28.24
C MET A 370 -39.09 -14.54 -29.39
N LYS A 371 -39.28 -13.22 -29.56
CA LYS A 371 -40.09 -12.60 -30.61
C LYS A 371 -39.30 -11.47 -31.26
N LYS A 372 -39.28 -11.42 -32.59
CA LYS A 372 -38.70 -10.29 -33.32
C LYS A 372 -39.51 -9.03 -33.02
N ILE A 373 -38.82 -7.94 -32.75
CA ILE A 373 -39.44 -6.61 -32.67
C ILE A 373 -39.51 -6.11 -34.11
N GLU A 374 -40.72 -6.04 -34.65
CA GLU A 374 -40.96 -5.40 -35.94
C GLU A 374 -40.94 -3.88 -35.69
N ASN A 375 -40.08 -3.17 -36.41
CA ASN A 375 -40.18 -1.72 -36.45
C ASN A 375 -41.41 -1.41 -37.30
N ASP A 376 -42.51 -1.03 -36.65
CA ASP A 376 -43.62 -0.36 -37.33
C ASP A 376 -43.05 0.94 -37.94
N GLN A 377 -42.64 0.87 -39.20
CA GLN A 377 -42.39 2.06 -40.01
C GLN A 377 -43.75 2.61 -40.42
N GLU A 378 -44.18 3.68 -39.76
CA GLU A 378 -45.11 4.67 -40.35
C GLU A 378 -44.41 5.48 -41.44
#